data_AF-Q0B3P8-F1
#
_entry.id   AF-Q0B3P8-F1
#
_cell.length_a   1.000
_cell.length_b   1.000
_cell.length_c   1.000
_cell.angle_alpha   90.00
_cell.angle_beta   90.00
_cell.angle_gamma   90.00
#
_symmetry.space_group_name_H-M   'P 1'
#
loop_
_entity.id
_entity.type
_entity.pdbx_description
1 polymer ?
#
loop_
_entity_poly.entity_id
_entity_poly.type
_entity_poly.pdbx_seq_one_letter_code
_entity_poly.pdbx_strand_id
1 'polypeptide(L)'
;MIRWACVFLLVGCAACSRNDALPRNMSLTAFNPHRAAFECKHEADVVPPTDQDADRWNRQAMALTSSLLWPNQRDYKGAVDLWTKAAERKHWKAMLNLANAYAQGDGVDRDSERAVQIVEQAMKLGVPAAYDLMGTYYMNGTGVKQDASRAYGFRQLAADMGNPNAMAYLGGKMDAVYDDPKAGFWGNRKIALQMLECGFAQGNGDAAYALGTTLVGSDKSLGEDSERALRILHDGVKYGSARSAAYLFGAFDDGDPVAGNAKDRARAERYIILADRLERDPDLRLPNLDKVLPLPPARLPKWNGDKKTLIDAAKAVISVPVPPSKPAMHPVSLRTGRAHVPDGYMLPEKPHVTVPPGHTRVPGDGASGRPA
;
A
#
# COMPACT_ATOMS: atom_id res chain seq x y z
N MET A 1 -57.40 -15.97 53.94
CA MET A 1 -55.92 -16.03 53.86
C MET A 1 -55.56 -17.49 54.11
N ILE A 2 -55.07 -18.30 53.17
CA ILE A 2 -53.86 -18.20 52.35
C ILE A 2 -54.08 -19.05 51.09
N ARG A 3 -53.74 -18.51 49.90
CA ARG A 3 -53.82 -19.20 48.60
C ARG A 3 -52.51 -19.94 48.33
N TRP A 4 -52.62 -21.17 47.82
CA TRP A 4 -51.52 -21.96 47.28
C TRP A 4 -51.04 -21.33 45.97
N ALA A 5 -49.74 -21.04 45.87
CA ALA A 5 -49.10 -20.59 44.64
C ALA A 5 -48.37 -21.77 43.97
N CYS A 6 -48.85 -22.18 42.80
CA CYS A 6 -48.14 -23.10 41.91
C CYS A 6 -46.94 -22.36 41.30
N VAL A 7 -45.73 -22.86 41.56
CA VAL A 7 -44.50 -22.42 40.90
C VAL A 7 -44.37 -23.22 39.60
N PHE A 8 -44.59 -22.56 38.46
CA PHE A 8 -44.21 -23.09 37.15
C PHE A 8 -42.72 -22.85 36.93
N LEU A 9 -41.92 -23.92 36.97
CA LEU A 9 -40.53 -23.92 36.50
C LEU A 9 -40.54 -23.95 34.96
N LEU A 10 -40.38 -22.77 34.36
CA LEU A 10 -39.99 -22.64 32.96
C LEU A 10 -38.49 -22.97 32.84
N VAL A 11 -38.18 -24.18 32.40
CA VAL A 11 -36.84 -24.53 31.91
C VAL A 11 -36.63 -23.81 30.58
N GLY A 12 -36.09 -22.60 30.66
CA GLY A 12 -35.66 -21.83 29.50
C GLY A 12 -34.44 -22.50 28.85
N CYS A 13 -34.61 -22.91 27.59
CA CYS A 13 -33.57 -23.47 26.75
C CYS A 13 -32.46 -22.42 26.55
N ALA A 14 -31.36 -22.53 27.29
CA ALA A 14 -30.17 -21.70 27.11
C ALA A 14 -29.34 -22.22 25.91
N ALA A 15 -29.85 -21.98 24.71
CA ALA A 15 -29.16 -22.26 23.46
C ALA A 15 -29.36 -21.14 22.43
N CYS A 16 -29.21 -19.89 22.87
CA CYS A 16 -29.12 -18.71 22.01
C CYS A 16 -28.16 -17.68 22.63
N SER A 17 -26.85 -17.95 22.63
CA SER A 17 -25.84 -16.94 23.01
C SER A 17 -24.46 -17.19 22.41
N ARG A 18 -24.41 -17.44 21.09
CA ARG A 18 -23.21 -17.23 20.28
C ARG A 18 -23.55 -16.41 19.04
N ASN A 19 -24.18 -15.26 19.24
CA ASN A 19 -24.11 -14.18 18.26
C ASN A 19 -22.89 -13.34 18.65
N ASP A 20 -21.70 -13.78 18.23
CA ASP A 20 -20.63 -12.83 18.00
C ASP A 20 -21.16 -11.91 16.90
N ALA A 21 -21.67 -10.74 17.27
CA ALA A 21 -22.15 -9.78 16.28
C ALA A 21 -21.01 -9.51 15.30
N LEU A 22 -21.20 -9.90 14.03
CA LEU A 22 -20.22 -9.73 12.96
C LEU A 22 -19.65 -8.29 12.98
N PRO A 23 -18.34 -8.07 12.78
CA PRO A 23 -17.77 -6.72 12.84
C PRO A 23 -18.49 -5.70 11.96
N ARG A 24 -19.01 -6.12 10.80
CA ARG A 24 -19.84 -5.25 9.94
C ARG A 24 -21.06 -4.67 10.68
N ASN A 25 -21.64 -5.41 11.63
CA ASN A 25 -22.84 -5.06 12.40
C ASN A 25 -22.53 -4.55 13.81
N MET A 26 -21.27 -4.20 14.12
CA MET A 26 -20.90 -3.71 15.44
C MET A 26 -21.70 -2.46 15.85
N SER A 27 -21.87 -2.28 17.17
CA SER A 27 -22.33 -1.02 17.74
C SER A 27 -21.32 0.07 17.40
N LEU A 28 -21.80 1.14 16.77
CA LEU A 28 -20.98 2.16 16.16
C LEU A 28 -21.47 3.53 16.63
N THR A 29 -20.57 4.35 17.16
CA THR A 29 -20.89 5.75 17.45
C THR A 29 -21.23 6.45 16.13
N ALA A 30 -22.37 7.14 16.10
CA ALA A 30 -22.77 7.91 14.94
C ALA A 30 -21.71 8.97 14.60
N PHE A 31 -21.57 9.27 13.31
CA PHE A 31 -20.71 10.35 12.85
C PHE A 31 -21.14 11.68 13.47
N ASN A 32 -20.17 12.39 14.07
CA ASN A 32 -20.36 13.69 14.68
C ASN A 32 -19.51 14.73 13.94
N PRO A 33 -20.07 15.41 12.93
CA PRO A 33 -19.35 16.44 12.19
C PRO A 33 -19.01 17.67 13.05
N HIS A 34 -19.67 17.87 14.20
CA HIS A 34 -19.42 19.01 15.10
C HIS A 34 -18.68 18.60 16.38
N ARG A 35 -17.90 17.51 16.32
CA ARG A 35 -17.04 17.11 17.44
C ARG A 35 -16.14 18.27 17.89
N ALA A 36 -15.97 18.42 19.19
CA ALA A 36 -15.20 19.52 19.78
C ALA A 36 -13.68 19.32 19.72
N ALA A 37 -13.24 18.06 19.61
CA ALA A 37 -11.82 17.70 19.64
C ALA A 37 -11.54 16.49 18.73
N PHE A 38 -10.31 16.45 18.23
CA PHE A 38 -9.72 15.33 17.50
C PHE A 38 -8.31 15.08 18.04
N GLU A 39 -7.96 13.81 18.23
CA GLU A 39 -6.65 13.37 18.69
C GLU A 39 -5.92 12.73 17.50
N CYS A 40 -4.76 13.27 17.12
CA CYS A 40 -3.96 12.70 16.05
C CYS A 40 -3.29 11.41 16.53
N LYS A 41 -3.58 10.30 15.85
CA LYS A 41 -2.90 9.01 16.01
C LYS A 41 -2.35 8.58 14.66
N HIS A 42 -1.24 7.85 14.64
CA HIS A 42 -0.69 7.34 13.39
C HIS A 42 -1.09 5.88 13.19
N GLU A 43 -1.52 5.53 11.98
CA GLU A 43 -1.91 4.16 11.63
C GLU A 43 -0.75 3.17 11.89
N ALA A 44 0.49 3.60 11.64
CA ALA A 44 1.70 2.80 11.87
C ALA A 44 1.88 2.36 13.33
N ASP A 45 1.33 3.09 14.30
CA ASP A 45 1.45 2.78 15.73
C ASP A 45 0.40 1.75 16.18
N VAL A 46 -0.63 1.51 15.37
CA VAL A 46 -1.81 0.68 15.71
C VAL A 46 -1.84 -0.63 14.93
N VAL A 47 -1.35 -0.64 13.69
CA VAL A 47 -1.40 -1.84 12.84
C VAL A 47 -0.53 -2.98 13.38
N PRO A 48 -0.95 -4.24 13.23
CA PRO A 48 -0.17 -5.39 13.67
C PRO A 48 1.13 -5.51 12.85
N PRO A 49 2.20 -6.07 13.45
CA PRO A 49 3.43 -6.37 12.71
C PRO A 49 3.14 -7.38 11.60
N THR A 50 3.83 -7.23 10.47
CA THR A 50 3.68 -8.11 9.32
C THR A 50 4.79 -9.15 9.26
N ASP A 51 4.42 -10.37 8.87
CA ASP A 51 5.36 -11.43 8.56
C ASP A 51 6.20 -11.07 7.32
N GLN A 52 7.52 -11.28 7.37
CA GLN A 52 8.43 -10.89 6.29
C GLN A 52 8.18 -11.66 4.99
N ASP A 53 7.77 -12.93 5.05
CA ASP A 53 7.45 -13.72 3.86
C ASP A 53 6.15 -13.21 3.25
N ALA A 54 5.16 -12.92 4.09
CA ALA A 54 3.89 -12.34 3.68
C ALA A 54 4.04 -10.95 3.05
N ASP A 55 4.93 -10.11 3.57
CA ASP A 55 5.26 -8.82 2.95
C ASP A 55 5.92 -8.99 1.58
N ARG A 56 6.81 -9.99 1.42
CA ARG A 56 7.40 -10.30 0.11
C ARG A 56 6.34 -10.76 -0.88
N TRP A 57 5.42 -11.64 -0.50
CA TRP A 57 4.32 -12.05 -1.38
C TRP A 57 3.40 -10.89 -1.75
N ASN A 58 3.07 -10.01 -0.79
CA ASN A 58 2.30 -8.80 -1.08
C ASN A 58 3.01 -7.90 -2.09
N ARG A 59 4.31 -7.65 -1.92
CA ARG A 59 5.10 -6.86 -2.89
C ARG A 59 5.16 -7.50 -4.28
N GLN A 60 5.29 -8.83 -4.35
CA GLN A 60 5.23 -9.57 -5.62
C GLN A 60 3.85 -9.43 -6.28
N ALA A 61 2.76 -9.55 -5.52
CA ALA A 61 1.40 -9.37 -6.01
C ALA A 61 1.19 -7.95 -6.58
N MET A 62 1.64 -6.92 -5.85
CA MET A 62 1.60 -5.52 -6.33
C MET A 62 2.39 -5.32 -7.64
N ALA A 63 3.50 -6.04 -7.83
CA ALA A 63 4.27 -5.97 -9.06
C ALA A 63 3.51 -6.61 -10.24
N LEU A 64 2.79 -7.71 -10.01
CA LEU A 64 1.97 -8.39 -11.03
C LEU A 64 0.76 -7.56 -11.47
N THR A 65 0.23 -6.70 -10.59
CA THR A 65 -0.91 -5.82 -10.86
C THR A 65 -0.50 -4.37 -11.10
N SER A 66 0.80 -4.12 -11.27
CA SER A 66 1.32 -2.75 -11.37
C SER A 66 0.64 -1.99 -12.51
N SER A 67 0.29 -0.74 -12.24
CA SER A 67 -0.23 0.21 -13.22
C SER A 67 0.73 0.42 -14.40
N LEU A 68 2.03 0.16 -14.21
CA LEU A 68 3.08 0.19 -15.23
C LEU A 68 2.90 -0.85 -16.34
N LEU A 69 2.20 -1.94 -16.04
CA LEU A 69 1.93 -3.00 -16.99
C LEU A 69 0.73 -2.63 -17.85
N TRP A 70 0.79 -3.01 -19.13
CA TRP A 70 -0.38 -2.98 -19.99
C TRP A 70 -1.50 -3.85 -19.38
N PRO A 71 -2.78 -3.50 -19.56
CA PRO A 71 -3.88 -4.27 -18.95
C PRO A 71 -3.82 -5.78 -19.23
N ASN A 72 -3.39 -6.17 -20.44
CA ASN A 72 -3.23 -7.57 -20.85
C ASN A 72 -1.97 -8.27 -20.30
N GLN A 73 -1.06 -7.54 -19.64
CA GLN A 73 0.13 -8.08 -18.98
C GLN A 73 -0.05 -8.24 -17.46
N ARG A 74 -1.10 -7.65 -16.88
CA ARG A 74 -1.37 -7.76 -15.46
C ARG A 74 -1.86 -9.17 -15.14
N ASP A 75 -1.26 -9.78 -14.13
CA ASP A 75 -1.64 -11.11 -13.66
C ASP A 75 -2.37 -11.01 -12.32
N TYR A 76 -3.65 -10.64 -12.39
CA TYR A 76 -4.49 -10.55 -11.19
C TYR A 76 -4.73 -11.93 -10.56
N LYS A 77 -4.74 -13.01 -11.34
CA LYS A 77 -4.91 -14.36 -10.81
C LYS A 77 -3.70 -14.76 -9.94
N GLY A 78 -2.49 -14.57 -10.46
CA GLY A 78 -1.27 -14.77 -9.68
C GLY A 78 -1.16 -13.84 -8.47
N ALA A 79 -1.65 -12.59 -8.58
CA ALA A 79 -1.70 -11.66 -7.47
C ALA A 79 -2.66 -12.10 -6.36
N VAL A 80 -3.84 -12.62 -6.71
CA VAL A 80 -4.80 -13.21 -5.75
C VAL A 80 -4.16 -14.39 -5.02
N ASP A 81 -3.47 -15.29 -5.72
CA ASP A 81 -2.79 -16.43 -5.09
C ASP A 81 -1.76 -15.98 -4.05
N LEU A 82 -0.99 -14.94 -4.38
CA LEU A 82 0.00 -14.35 -3.48
C LEU A 82 -0.63 -13.59 -2.31
N TRP A 83 -1.68 -12.79 -2.57
CA TRP A 83 -2.42 -12.10 -1.52
C TRP A 83 -3.11 -13.07 -0.58
N THR A 84 -3.62 -14.21 -1.08
CA THR A 84 -4.21 -15.27 -0.26
C THR A 84 -3.17 -15.85 0.70
N LYS A 85 -1.98 -16.23 0.19
CA LYS A 85 -0.87 -16.71 1.05
C LYS A 85 -0.45 -15.69 2.10
N ALA A 86 -0.39 -14.41 1.73
CA ALA A 86 -0.05 -13.34 2.66
C ALA A 86 -1.17 -13.09 3.69
N ALA A 87 -2.43 -13.15 3.28
CA ALA A 87 -3.61 -13.01 4.14
C ALA A 87 -3.73 -14.14 5.16
N GLU A 88 -3.38 -15.38 4.80
CA GLU A 88 -3.28 -16.53 5.72
C GLU A 88 -2.28 -16.26 6.86
N ARG A 89 -1.24 -15.47 6.57
CA ARG A 89 -0.26 -14.99 7.57
C ARG A 89 -0.63 -13.62 8.15
N LYS A 90 -1.92 -13.24 8.08
CA LYS A 90 -2.51 -12.01 8.64
C LYS A 90 -1.88 -10.71 8.11
N HIS A 91 -1.35 -10.73 6.90
CA HIS A 91 -0.79 -9.52 6.27
C HIS A 91 -1.89 -8.56 5.85
N TRP A 92 -2.14 -7.53 6.66
CA TRP A 92 -3.32 -6.68 6.53
C TRP A 92 -3.45 -5.98 5.18
N LYS A 93 -2.36 -5.49 4.57
CA LYS A 93 -2.43 -4.87 3.22
C LYS A 93 -2.87 -5.88 2.16
N ALA A 94 -2.42 -7.13 2.28
CA ALA A 94 -2.79 -8.18 1.35
C ALA A 94 -4.25 -8.60 1.54
N MET A 95 -4.74 -8.61 2.78
CA MET A 95 -6.17 -8.82 3.06
C MET A 95 -7.04 -7.76 2.40
N LEU A 96 -6.67 -6.47 2.50
CA LEU A 96 -7.45 -5.40 1.87
C LEU A 96 -7.38 -5.47 0.33
N ASN A 97 -6.23 -5.80 -0.23
CA ASN A 97 -6.09 -6.02 -1.67
C ASN A 97 -6.91 -7.23 -2.16
N LEU A 98 -6.87 -8.34 -1.42
CA LEU A 98 -7.68 -9.53 -1.72
C LEU A 98 -9.18 -9.24 -1.62
N ALA A 99 -9.61 -8.49 -0.61
CA ALA A 99 -10.99 -8.05 -0.48
C ALA A 99 -11.43 -7.22 -1.69
N ASN A 100 -10.61 -6.28 -2.14
CA ASN A 100 -10.88 -5.50 -3.35
C ASN A 100 -10.94 -6.39 -4.61
N ALA A 101 -10.03 -7.36 -4.75
CA ALA A 101 -10.06 -8.30 -5.87
C ALA A 101 -11.38 -9.08 -5.93
N TYR A 102 -11.87 -9.59 -4.80
CA TYR A 102 -13.19 -10.24 -4.73
C TYR A 102 -14.35 -9.26 -4.95
N ALA A 103 -14.26 -8.03 -4.46
CA ALA A 103 -15.31 -7.03 -4.64
C ALA A 103 -15.49 -6.63 -6.12
N GLN A 104 -14.40 -6.57 -6.89
CA GLN A 104 -14.38 -6.17 -8.31
C GLN A 104 -14.44 -7.35 -9.28
N GLY A 105 -14.01 -8.54 -8.86
CA GLY A 105 -13.81 -9.69 -9.75
C GLY A 105 -12.47 -9.67 -10.50
N ASP A 106 -11.44 -9.04 -9.92
CA ASP A 106 -10.12 -8.94 -10.53
C ASP A 106 -9.31 -10.22 -10.28
N GLY A 107 -9.17 -11.06 -11.31
CA GLY A 107 -8.43 -12.33 -11.22
C GLY A 107 -9.15 -13.45 -10.47
N VAL A 108 -10.35 -13.19 -9.96
CA VAL A 108 -11.26 -14.13 -9.29
C VAL A 108 -12.71 -13.84 -9.67
N ASP A 109 -13.60 -14.80 -9.48
CA ASP A 109 -15.03 -14.53 -9.56
C ASP A 109 -15.43 -13.48 -8.51
N ARG A 110 -16.26 -12.53 -8.94
CA ARG A 110 -16.74 -11.47 -8.06
C ARG A 110 -17.58 -12.06 -6.93
N ASP A 111 -17.17 -11.80 -5.69
CA ASP A 111 -17.86 -12.24 -4.48
C ASP A 111 -17.78 -11.14 -3.42
N SER A 112 -18.83 -10.32 -3.35
CA SER A 112 -18.86 -9.19 -2.41
C SER A 112 -19.04 -9.66 -0.95
N GLU A 113 -19.63 -10.82 -0.70
CA GLU A 113 -19.74 -11.35 0.67
C GLU A 113 -18.37 -11.83 1.16
N ARG A 114 -17.61 -12.51 0.29
CA ARG A 114 -16.22 -12.90 0.59
C ARG A 114 -15.33 -11.68 0.85
N ALA A 115 -15.48 -10.63 0.05
CA ALA A 115 -14.78 -9.36 0.27
C ALA A 115 -15.07 -8.80 1.68
N VAL A 116 -16.35 -8.71 2.07
CA VAL A 116 -16.75 -8.24 3.41
C VAL A 116 -16.15 -9.12 4.50
N GLN A 117 -16.19 -10.45 4.37
CA GLN A 117 -15.61 -11.36 5.36
C GLN A 117 -14.10 -11.15 5.57
N ILE A 118 -13.35 -10.87 4.50
CA ILE A 118 -11.91 -10.59 4.59
C ILE A 118 -11.68 -9.25 5.29
N VAL A 119 -12.48 -8.22 4.99
CA VAL A 119 -12.41 -6.93 5.70
C VAL A 119 -12.72 -7.10 7.18
N GLU A 120 -13.72 -7.91 7.54
CA GLU A 120 -14.05 -8.21 8.94
C GLU A 120 -12.92 -8.92 9.68
N GLN A 121 -12.16 -9.79 8.99
CA GLN A 121 -10.97 -10.40 9.57
C GLN A 121 -9.90 -9.34 9.84
N ALA A 122 -9.68 -8.38 8.94
CA ALA A 122 -8.74 -7.28 9.16
C ALA A 122 -9.22 -6.32 10.27
N MET A 123 -10.52 -6.06 10.40
CA MET A 123 -11.10 -5.31 11.52
C MET A 123 -10.84 -6.01 12.86
N LYS A 124 -10.97 -7.35 12.92
CA LYS A 124 -10.64 -8.14 14.12
C LYS A 124 -9.15 -8.06 14.50
N LEU A 125 -8.28 -7.69 13.57
CA LEU A 125 -6.86 -7.42 13.83
C LEU A 125 -6.59 -5.96 14.24
N GLY A 126 -7.63 -5.12 14.36
CA GLY A 126 -7.50 -3.71 14.73
C GLY A 126 -6.97 -2.81 13.62
N VAL A 127 -7.03 -3.23 12.35
CA VAL A 127 -6.46 -2.49 11.22
C VAL A 127 -7.33 -1.27 10.88
N PRO A 128 -6.87 -0.02 11.06
CA PRO A 128 -7.69 1.18 10.82
C PRO A 128 -8.21 1.27 9.38
N ALA A 129 -7.37 0.96 8.38
CA ALA A 129 -7.76 0.90 6.97
C ALA A 129 -8.89 -0.10 6.65
N ALA A 130 -9.09 -1.14 7.46
CA ALA A 130 -10.21 -2.07 7.28
C ALA A 130 -11.55 -1.41 7.64
N TYR A 131 -11.57 -0.56 8.67
CA TYR A 131 -12.76 0.21 9.03
C TYR A 131 -13.11 1.25 7.95
N ASP A 132 -12.11 1.93 7.38
CA ASP A 132 -12.33 2.84 6.25
C ASP A 132 -12.89 2.12 5.01
N LEU A 133 -12.34 0.94 4.68
CA LEU A 133 -12.85 0.11 3.58
C LEU A 133 -14.28 -0.40 3.85
N MET A 134 -14.60 -0.79 5.09
CA MET A 134 -15.96 -1.13 5.48
C MET A 134 -16.91 0.08 5.32
N GLY A 135 -16.45 1.29 5.66
CA GLY A 135 -17.18 2.52 5.41
C GLY A 135 -17.48 2.72 3.92
N THR A 136 -16.50 2.43 3.05
CA THR A 136 -16.69 2.44 1.59
C THR A 136 -17.69 1.38 1.12
N TYR A 137 -17.66 0.16 1.68
CA TYR A 137 -18.63 -0.88 1.34
C TYR A 137 -20.05 -0.52 1.76
N TYR A 138 -20.25 0.09 2.93
CA TYR A 138 -21.56 0.62 3.33
C TYR A 138 -22.03 1.79 2.46
N MET A 139 -21.10 2.64 2.00
CA MET A 139 -21.46 3.74 1.09
C MET A 139 -21.94 3.21 -0.28
N ASN A 140 -21.32 2.13 -0.77
CA ASN A 140 -21.57 1.59 -2.11
C ASN A 140 -22.54 0.41 -2.13
N GLY A 141 -22.92 -0.14 -0.97
CA GLY A 141 -23.70 -1.39 -0.88
C GLY A 141 -22.91 -2.64 -1.31
N THR A 142 -21.59 -2.66 -1.14
CA THR A 142 -20.74 -3.80 -1.53
C THR A 142 -20.81 -4.90 -0.48
N GLY A 143 -21.62 -5.94 -0.73
CA GLY A 143 -21.78 -7.09 0.19
C GLY A 143 -22.51 -6.74 1.49
N VAL A 144 -22.97 -5.50 1.64
CA VAL A 144 -23.79 -5.00 2.76
C VAL A 144 -24.92 -4.15 2.20
N LYS A 145 -26.00 -3.97 2.97
CA LYS A 145 -27.03 -2.99 2.60
C LYS A 145 -26.44 -1.58 2.68
N GLN A 146 -26.62 -0.80 1.61
CA GLN A 146 -26.15 0.58 1.56
C GLN A 146 -26.69 1.39 2.74
N ASP A 147 -25.79 2.07 3.45
CA ASP A 147 -26.11 2.88 4.62
C ASP A 147 -25.05 3.97 4.83
N ALA A 148 -25.38 5.20 4.44
CA ALA A 148 -24.47 6.33 4.55
C ALA A 148 -24.12 6.67 6.02
N SER A 149 -25.06 6.49 6.95
CA SER A 149 -24.82 6.78 8.37
C SER A 149 -23.79 5.83 8.96
N ARG A 150 -23.90 4.52 8.65
CA ARG A 150 -22.87 3.54 9.02
C ARG A 150 -21.54 3.82 8.32
N ALA A 151 -21.58 4.20 7.03
CA ALA A 151 -20.38 4.53 6.28
C ALA A 151 -19.55 5.64 6.96
N TYR A 152 -20.20 6.76 7.32
CA TYR A 152 -19.54 7.85 8.02
C TYR A 152 -19.10 7.47 9.44
N GLY A 153 -19.89 6.67 10.17
CA GLY A 153 -19.48 6.17 11.48
C GLY A 153 -18.21 5.31 11.41
N PHE A 154 -18.11 4.43 10.41
CA PHE A 154 -16.94 3.56 10.21
C PHE A 154 -15.71 4.37 9.83
N ARG A 155 -15.85 5.38 8.97
CA ARG A 155 -14.76 6.30 8.64
C ARG A 155 -14.34 7.16 9.84
N GLN A 156 -15.29 7.60 10.68
CA GLN A 156 -14.94 8.32 11.91
C GLN A 156 -14.11 7.45 12.84
N LEU A 157 -14.53 6.20 13.06
CA LEU A 157 -13.76 5.24 13.85
C LEU A 157 -12.37 5.00 13.23
N ALA A 158 -12.27 4.82 11.91
CA ALA A 158 -10.99 4.66 11.23
C ALA A 158 -10.05 5.86 11.43
N ALA A 159 -10.57 7.08 11.32
CA ALA A 159 -9.82 8.31 11.56
C ALA A 159 -9.37 8.42 13.03
N ASP A 160 -10.24 8.09 13.99
CA ASP A 160 -9.92 8.05 15.42
C ASP A 160 -8.89 6.96 15.79
N MET A 161 -8.74 5.95 14.93
CA MET A 161 -7.72 4.90 15.02
C MET A 161 -6.45 5.21 14.22
N GLY A 162 -6.37 6.37 13.57
CA GLY A 162 -5.15 6.82 12.89
C GLY A 162 -5.13 6.65 11.37
N ASN A 163 -6.20 6.13 10.74
CA ASN A 163 -6.21 5.93 9.29
C ASN A 163 -6.13 7.26 8.52
N PRO A 164 -5.09 7.49 7.70
CA PRO A 164 -4.90 8.79 7.05
C PRO A 164 -5.88 9.03 5.89
N ASN A 165 -6.39 7.99 5.22
CA ASN A 165 -7.39 8.14 4.15
C ASN A 165 -8.72 8.62 4.72
N ALA A 166 -9.15 8.04 5.85
CA ALA A 166 -10.36 8.45 6.54
C ALA A 166 -10.24 9.89 7.08
N MET A 167 -9.07 10.28 7.61
CA MET A 167 -8.79 11.67 8.00
C MET A 167 -8.87 12.63 6.81
N ALA A 168 -8.26 12.27 5.67
CA ALA A 168 -8.33 13.07 4.44
C ALA A 168 -9.78 13.25 3.96
N TYR A 169 -10.53 12.15 3.94
CA TYR A 169 -11.92 12.13 3.52
C TYR A 169 -12.80 13.00 4.44
N LEU A 170 -12.76 12.76 5.75
CA LEU A 170 -13.59 13.51 6.71
C LEU A 170 -13.15 14.97 6.82
N GLY A 171 -11.85 15.24 6.79
CA GLY A 171 -11.31 16.59 6.76
C GLY A 171 -11.87 17.39 5.57
N GLY A 172 -11.79 16.85 4.35
CA GLY A 172 -12.38 17.49 3.17
C GLY A 172 -13.90 17.50 3.13
N LYS A 173 -14.59 16.75 3.99
CA LYS A 173 -16.04 16.88 4.19
C LYS A 173 -16.41 17.90 5.24
N MET A 174 -15.50 18.26 6.14
CA MET A 174 -15.75 19.11 7.30
C MET A 174 -15.08 20.49 7.19
N ASP A 175 -14.37 20.78 6.10
CA ASP A 175 -13.58 22.02 5.94
C ASP A 175 -14.42 23.23 5.48
N ALA A 176 -15.73 23.05 5.26
CA ALA A 176 -16.64 24.11 4.87
C ALA A 176 -16.87 25.12 6.01
N VAL A 177 -17.49 26.26 5.68
CA VAL A 177 -17.87 27.29 6.65
C VAL A 177 -19.32 27.15 7.16
N TYR A 178 -20.11 26.28 6.53
CA TYR A 178 -21.51 25.99 6.88
C TYR A 178 -21.84 24.52 6.55
N ASP A 179 -22.99 24.05 7.05
CA ASP A 179 -23.47 22.69 6.79
C ASP A 179 -24.39 22.61 5.57
N ASP A 180 -24.14 21.60 4.73
CA ASP A 180 -25.14 21.09 3.81
C ASP A 180 -25.08 19.55 3.82
N PRO A 181 -25.81 18.91 4.74
CA PRO A 181 -25.83 17.45 4.84
C PRO A 181 -26.40 16.77 3.59
N LYS A 182 -27.19 17.47 2.76
CA LYS A 182 -27.70 16.92 1.49
C LYS A 182 -26.61 16.89 0.43
N ALA A 183 -25.76 17.92 0.37
CA ALA A 183 -24.55 17.92 -0.44
C ALA A 183 -23.42 17.08 0.19
N GLY A 184 -23.58 16.69 1.46
CA GLY A 184 -22.68 15.80 2.18
C GLY A 184 -21.38 16.49 2.59
N PHE A 185 -21.48 17.72 3.10
CA PHE A 185 -20.39 18.44 3.76
C PHE A 185 -20.89 19.22 4.98
N TRP A 186 -19.95 19.57 5.86
CA TRP A 186 -20.20 20.18 7.17
C TRP A 186 -19.20 21.29 7.48
N GLY A 187 -19.62 22.23 8.32
CA GLY A 187 -18.80 23.29 8.85
C GLY A 187 -18.14 22.88 10.16
N ASN A 188 -16.91 22.38 10.09
CA ASN A 188 -16.03 22.20 11.25
C ASN A 188 -14.56 22.30 10.86
N ARG A 189 -14.23 23.43 10.22
CA ARG A 189 -12.92 23.69 9.64
C ARG A 189 -11.76 23.54 10.63
N LYS A 190 -11.96 23.86 11.91
CA LYS A 190 -10.95 23.66 12.96
C LYS A 190 -10.54 22.19 13.08
N ILE A 191 -11.52 21.30 13.22
CA ILE A 191 -11.25 19.86 13.32
C ILE A 191 -10.80 19.29 11.98
N ALA A 192 -11.35 19.78 10.87
CA ALA A 192 -10.91 19.40 9.54
C ALA A 192 -9.41 19.64 9.36
N LEU A 193 -8.91 20.84 9.67
CA LEU A 193 -7.48 21.15 9.60
C LEU A 193 -6.66 20.20 10.48
N GLN A 194 -7.08 19.91 11.72
CA GLN A 194 -6.37 18.95 12.58
C GLN A 194 -6.29 17.53 11.98
N MET A 195 -7.38 17.05 11.38
CA MET A 195 -7.41 15.76 10.69
C MET A 195 -6.49 15.78 9.45
N LEU A 196 -6.56 16.84 8.65
CA LEU A 196 -5.78 16.99 7.44
C LEU A 196 -4.27 17.12 7.73
N GLU A 197 -3.88 17.86 8.76
CA GLU A 197 -2.49 17.93 9.24
C GLU A 197 -1.98 16.55 9.68
N CYS A 198 -2.79 15.80 10.43
CA CYS A 198 -2.43 14.46 10.88
C CYS A 198 -2.28 13.47 9.71
N GLY A 199 -3.18 13.53 8.73
CA GLY A 199 -3.10 12.73 7.50
C GLY A 199 -1.86 13.11 6.67
N PHE A 200 -1.60 14.41 6.53
CA PHE A 200 -0.42 14.94 5.83
C PHE A 200 0.89 14.48 6.49
N ALA A 201 0.99 14.53 7.82
CA ALA A 201 2.15 14.07 8.58
C ALA A 201 2.44 12.58 8.39
N GLN A 202 1.43 11.78 8.03
CA GLN A 202 1.55 10.37 7.68
C GLN A 202 1.87 10.12 6.19
N GLY A 203 2.11 11.17 5.40
CA GLY A 203 2.45 11.06 3.98
C GLY A 203 1.25 10.81 3.08
N ASN A 204 0.06 11.28 3.45
CA ASN A 204 -1.15 11.14 2.63
C ASN A 204 -1.30 12.29 1.63
N GLY A 205 -1.31 11.96 0.34
CA GLY A 205 -1.42 12.95 -0.74
C GLY A 205 -2.80 13.63 -0.84
N ASP A 206 -3.89 12.96 -0.48
CA ASP A 206 -5.22 13.56 -0.50
C ASP A 206 -5.42 14.53 0.66
N ALA A 207 -4.87 14.19 1.84
CA ALA A 207 -4.81 15.10 2.98
C ALA A 207 -3.98 16.34 2.65
N ALA A 208 -2.83 16.16 1.99
CA ALA A 208 -1.99 17.27 1.53
C ALA A 208 -2.74 18.21 0.57
N TYR A 209 -3.45 17.64 -0.41
CA TYR A 209 -4.26 18.41 -1.35
C TYR A 209 -5.34 19.22 -0.62
N ALA A 210 -6.17 18.54 0.18
CA ALA A 210 -7.25 19.18 0.92
C ALA A 210 -6.68 20.28 1.83
N LEU A 211 -5.69 19.97 2.66
CA LEU A 211 -5.04 20.93 3.56
C LEU A 211 -4.54 22.17 2.81
N GLY A 212 -3.77 21.96 1.74
CA GLY A 212 -3.23 23.04 0.93
C GLY A 212 -4.31 23.94 0.36
N THR A 213 -5.37 23.37 -0.24
CA THR A 213 -6.48 24.15 -0.81
C THR A 213 -7.33 24.86 0.25
N THR A 214 -7.56 24.23 1.39
CA THR A 214 -8.27 24.86 2.52
C THR A 214 -7.50 26.08 3.03
N LEU A 215 -6.16 26.01 3.10
CA LEU A 215 -5.29 27.12 3.51
C LEU A 215 -5.27 28.27 2.49
N VAL A 216 -5.28 27.99 1.19
CA VAL A 216 -5.37 29.04 0.16
C VAL A 216 -6.70 29.79 0.23
N GLY A 217 -7.82 29.07 0.44
CA GLY A 217 -9.16 29.66 0.49
C GLY A 217 -9.51 30.39 1.80
N SER A 218 -8.58 30.53 2.75
CA SER A 218 -8.86 31.11 4.07
C SER A 218 -9.08 32.62 4.03
N ASP A 219 -10.06 33.08 4.83
CA ASP A 219 -10.11 34.45 5.33
C ASP A 219 -8.72 34.93 5.81
N LYS A 220 -8.35 36.18 5.47
CA LYS A 220 -7.10 36.82 5.89
C LYS A 220 -6.92 36.81 7.42
N SER A 221 -8.01 36.64 8.18
CA SER A 221 -8.03 36.56 9.64
C SER A 221 -7.49 35.26 10.25
N LEU A 222 -7.45 34.16 9.49
CA LEU A 222 -6.89 32.86 9.92
C LEU A 222 -5.43 32.66 9.49
N GLY A 223 -4.83 33.70 8.90
CA GLY A 223 -3.43 33.85 8.50
C GLY A 223 -2.61 32.59 8.42
N GLU A 224 -2.50 31.95 7.25
CA GLU A 224 -1.46 30.94 7.00
C GLU A 224 -1.09 30.88 5.51
N ASP A 225 -0.20 31.83 5.19
CA ASP A 225 0.81 31.90 4.13
C ASP A 225 0.64 31.03 2.87
N SER A 226 0.48 31.69 1.71
CA SER A 226 0.56 31.08 0.38
C SER A 226 1.81 30.20 0.22
N GLU A 227 2.92 30.54 0.87
CA GLU A 227 4.11 29.70 0.89
C GLU A 227 3.91 28.36 1.61
N ARG A 228 3.17 28.35 2.72
CA ARG A 228 2.86 27.14 3.48
C ARG A 228 2.00 26.21 2.63
N ALA A 229 0.95 26.74 2.03
CA ALA A 229 0.08 25.98 1.14
C ALA A 229 0.85 25.42 -0.06
N LEU A 230 1.72 26.22 -0.70
CA LEU A 230 2.58 25.79 -1.80
C LEU A 230 3.47 24.60 -1.39
N ARG A 231 4.12 24.67 -0.22
CA ARG A 231 4.95 23.58 0.32
C ARG A 231 4.14 22.30 0.56
N ILE A 232 2.98 22.42 1.20
CA ILE A 232 2.10 21.27 1.50
C ILE A 232 1.62 20.60 0.21
N LEU A 233 1.16 21.38 -0.77
CA LEU A 233 0.73 20.86 -2.07
C LEU A 233 1.90 20.18 -2.80
N HIS A 234 3.08 20.79 -2.76
CA HIS A 234 4.27 20.22 -3.38
C HIS A 234 4.68 18.89 -2.74
N ASP A 235 4.66 18.80 -1.42
CA ASP A 235 4.87 17.54 -0.70
C ASP A 235 3.74 16.54 -0.97
N GLY A 236 2.51 17.01 -1.17
CA GLY A 236 1.41 16.20 -1.68
C GLY A 236 1.74 15.50 -3.01
N VAL A 237 2.45 16.17 -3.92
CA VAL A 237 2.94 15.55 -5.16
C VAL A 237 3.98 14.46 -4.86
N LYS A 238 4.87 14.67 -3.88
CA LYS A 238 5.83 13.64 -3.41
C LYS A 238 5.10 12.40 -2.88
N TYR A 239 3.98 12.62 -2.18
CA TYR A 239 3.10 11.59 -1.63
C TYR A 239 2.14 10.97 -2.63
N GLY A 240 2.20 11.37 -3.91
CA GLY A 240 1.44 10.75 -5.00
C GLY A 240 0.10 11.42 -5.34
N SER A 241 -0.15 12.63 -4.84
CA SER A 241 -1.38 13.37 -5.12
C SER A 241 -1.38 13.97 -6.53
N ALA A 242 -2.07 13.32 -7.46
CA ALA A 242 -2.34 13.88 -8.79
C ALA A 242 -3.10 15.21 -8.68
N ARG A 243 -4.01 15.33 -7.70
CA ARG A 243 -4.79 16.55 -7.45
C ARG A 243 -3.92 17.73 -7.03
N SER A 244 -2.94 17.50 -6.15
CA SER A 244 -1.97 18.54 -5.77
C SER A 244 -1.14 18.98 -6.97
N ALA A 245 -0.70 18.04 -7.81
CA ALA A 245 0.06 18.36 -9.01
C ALA A 245 -0.77 19.16 -10.02
N ALA A 246 -2.03 18.77 -10.26
CA ALA A 246 -2.94 19.48 -11.16
C ALA A 246 -3.27 20.90 -10.64
N TYR A 247 -3.47 21.04 -9.33
CA TYR A 247 -3.69 22.34 -8.71
C TYR A 247 -2.47 23.26 -8.88
N LEU A 248 -1.27 22.75 -8.61
CA LEU A 248 -0.04 23.53 -8.78
C LEU A 248 0.24 23.87 -10.25
N PHE A 249 -0.11 22.98 -11.18
CA PHE A 249 -0.10 23.31 -12.61
C PHE A 249 -0.93 24.57 -12.90
N GLY A 250 -2.20 24.58 -12.49
CA GLY A 250 -3.08 25.74 -12.71
C GLY A 250 -2.53 26.99 -12.04
N ALA A 251 -2.14 26.89 -10.77
CA ALA A 251 -1.61 28.01 -10.01
C ALA A 251 -0.38 28.66 -10.67
N PHE A 252 0.57 27.86 -11.17
CA PHE A 252 1.76 28.39 -11.85
C PHE A 252 1.47 28.88 -13.28
N ASP A 253 0.50 28.31 -14.00
CA ASP A 253 0.15 28.75 -15.36
C ASP A 253 -0.63 30.08 -15.36
N ASP A 254 -1.52 30.25 -14.38
CA ASP A 254 -2.33 31.45 -14.20
C ASP A 254 -1.63 32.55 -13.39
N GLY A 255 -0.67 32.17 -12.54
CA GLY A 255 0.04 33.09 -11.66
C GLY A 255 -0.78 33.43 -10.42
N ASP A 256 -1.39 32.42 -9.80
CA ASP A 256 -2.19 32.57 -8.59
C ASP A 256 -1.34 33.04 -7.39
N PRO A 257 -1.97 33.54 -6.30
CA PRO A 257 -1.26 33.94 -5.09
C PRO A 257 -0.38 32.84 -4.50
N VAL A 258 -0.83 31.57 -4.54
CA VAL A 258 -0.05 30.40 -4.09
C VAL A 258 1.22 30.17 -4.91
N ALA A 259 1.27 30.67 -6.15
CA ALA A 259 2.45 30.66 -7.01
C ALA A 259 3.28 31.95 -6.93
N GLY A 260 2.93 32.88 -6.04
CA GLY A 260 3.64 34.15 -5.87
C GLY A 260 3.17 35.26 -6.82
N ASN A 261 1.94 35.19 -7.34
CA ASN A 261 1.36 36.18 -8.26
C ASN A 261 2.13 36.37 -9.58
N ALA A 262 2.85 35.34 -10.03
CA ALA A 262 3.65 35.38 -11.25
C ALA A 262 3.52 34.07 -12.02
N LYS A 263 3.37 34.18 -13.33
CA LYS A 263 3.29 33.01 -14.22
C LYS A 263 4.63 32.32 -14.34
N ASP A 264 4.61 31.00 -14.21
CA ASP A 264 5.75 30.12 -14.44
C ASP A 264 5.34 28.89 -15.24
N ARG A 265 5.27 29.07 -16.56
CA ARG A 265 4.87 28.03 -17.50
C ARG A 265 5.80 26.82 -17.49
N ALA A 266 7.08 27.00 -17.19
CA ALA A 266 8.05 25.91 -17.15
C ALA A 266 7.84 25.01 -15.92
N ARG A 267 7.48 25.58 -14.77
CA ARG A 267 7.05 24.82 -13.59
C ARG A 267 5.70 24.16 -13.82
N ALA A 268 4.75 24.90 -14.36
CA ALA A 268 3.42 24.39 -14.69
C ALA A 268 3.49 23.16 -15.60
N GLU A 269 4.34 23.20 -16.65
CA GLU A 269 4.58 22.07 -17.56
C GLU A 269 5.07 20.82 -16.82
N ARG A 270 5.98 20.96 -15.84
CA ARG A 270 6.46 19.81 -15.06
C ARG A 270 5.36 19.27 -14.17
N TYR A 271 4.56 20.12 -13.53
CA TYR A 271 3.46 19.68 -12.68
C TYR A 271 2.38 18.91 -13.46
N ILE A 272 1.99 19.35 -14.65
CA ILE A 272 0.96 18.63 -15.43
C ILE A 272 1.45 17.25 -15.90
N ILE A 273 2.73 17.12 -16.27
CA ILE A 273 3.33 15.82 -16.61
C ILE A 273 3.29 14.86 -15.41
N LEU A 274 3.55 15.37 -14.20
CA LEU A 274 3.50 14.58 -12.97
C LEU A 274 2.05 14.25 -12.59
N ALA A 275 1.11 15.18 -12.76
CA ALA A 275 -0.32 14.96 -12.52
C ALA A 275 -0.84 13.80 -13.38
N ASP A 276 -0.62 13.86 -14.70
CA ASP A 276 -0.99 12.80 -15.65
C ASP A 276 -0.42 11.44 -15.25
N ARG A 277 0.83 11.44 -14.75
CA ARG A 277 1.51 10.22 -14.35
C ARG A 277 0.96 9.64 -13.05
N LEU A 278 0.73 10.48 -12.05
CA LEU A 278 0.20 10.09 -10.74
C LEU A 278 -1.25 9.58 -10.86
N GLU A 279 -2.06 10.17 -11.75
CA GLU A 279 -3.42 9.71 -12.00
C GLU A 279 -3.46 8.28 -12.54
N ARG A 280 -2.51 7.92 -13.41
CA ARG A 280 -2.39 6.57 -13.99
C ARG A 280 -1.73 5.56 -13.06
N ASP A 281 -0.96 6.03 -12.09
CA ASP A 281 -0.20 5.20 -11.15
C ASP A 281 -0.36 5.72 -9.71
N PRO A 282 -1.48 5.39 -9.03
CA PRO A 282 -1.77 5.87 -7.68
C PRO A 282 -0.76 5.40 -6.61
N ASP A 283 0.02 4.36 -6.89
CA ASP A 283 1.06 3.85 -6.01
C ASP A 283 2.40 4.60 -6.17
N LEU A 284 2.54 5.42 -7.21
CA LEU A 284 3.75 6.18 -7.46
C LEU A 284 4.01 7.20 -6.35
N ARG A 285 5.25 7.23 -5.88
CA ARG A 285 5.78 8.24 -4.96
C ARG A 285 6.99 8.91 -5.60
N LEU A 286 7.15 10.20 -5.33
CA LEU A 286 8.16 11.05 -5.96
C LEU A 286 9.07 11.69 -4.91
N PRO A 287 9.80 10.92 -4.09
CA PRO A 287 10.60 11.45 -2.99
C PRO A 287 11.79 12.32 -3.45
N ASN A 288 12.18 12.25 -4.72
CA ASN A 288 13.24 13.07 -5.30
C ASN A 288 12.70 14.27 -6.11
N LEU A 289 11.43 14.65 -5.92
CA LEU A 289 10.77 15.71 -6.69
C LEU A 289 11.57 17.03 -6.70
N ASP A 290 12.13 17.44 -5.55
CA ASP A 290 12.87 18.71 -5.43
C ASP A 290 14.10 18.76 -6.37
N LYS A 291 14.66 17.61 -6.77
CA LYS A 291 15.80 17.54 -7.70
C LYS A 291 15.44 17.92 -9.12
N VAL A 292 14.17 17.77 -9.49
CA VAL A 292 13.68 18.07 -10.83
C VAL A 292 12.69 19.23 -10.85
N LEU A 293 12.07 19.56 -9.73
CA LEU A 293 11.04 20.60 -9.63
C LEU A 293 11.16 21.34 -8.29
N PRO A 294 12.27 22.05 -8.01
CA PRO A 294 12.39 22.81 -6.78
C PRO A 294 11.42 23.99 -6.76
N LEU A 295 10.87 24.29 -5.58
CA LEU A 295 9.99 25.43 -5.38
C LEU A 295 10.73 26.77 -5.61
N PRO A 296 10.01 27.83 -6.02
CA PRO A 296 10.56 29.19 -6.02
C PRO A 296 11.17 29.56 -4.65
N PRO A 297 12.23 30.36 -4.62
CA PRO A 297 12.85 31.08 -5.74
C PRO A 297 13.90 30.27 -6.54
N ALA A 298 14.16 29.00 -6.19
CA ALA A 298 15.23 28.21 -6.82
C ALA A 298 14.99 27.98 -8.31
N ARG A 299 15.99 28.18 -9.18
CA ARG A 299 15.79 28.00 -10.64
C ARG A 299 15.58 26.53 -11.00
N LEU A 300 14.73 26.28 -12.01
CA LEU A 300 14.53 24.93 -12.53
C LEU A 300 15.83 24.36 -13.15
N PRO A 301 16.18 23.09 -12.83
CA PRO A 301 17.25 22.38 -13.51
C PRO A 301 16.99 22.26 -15.02
N LYS A 302 18.03 22.23 -15.84
CA LYS A 302 17.90 21.95 -17.27
C LYS A 302 17.25 20.59 -17.50
N TRP A 303 16.32 20.54 -18.45
CA TRP A 303 15.59 19.32 -18.84
C TRP A 303 15.32 19.40 -20.34
N ASN A 304 15.40 18.27 -21.03
CA ASN A 304 15.32 18.18 -22.49
C ASN A 304 13.89 18.02 -23.03
N GLY A 305 12.87 18.09 -22.17
CA GLY A 305 11.47 17.88 -22.55
C GLY A 305 11.03 16.41 -22.53
N ASP A 306 11.92 15.45 -22.26
CA ASP A 306 11.55 14.04 -22.17
C ASP A 306 10.84 13.74 -20.84
N LYS A 307 9.53 13.51 -20.93
CA LYS A 307 8.64 13.20 -19.80
C LYS A 307 9.14 12.01 -18.97
N LYS A 308 9.70 10.98 -19.62
CA LYS A 308 10.18 9.79 -18.94
C LYS A 308 11.36 10.12 -18.04
N THR A 309 12.32 10.90 -18.55
CA THR A 309 13.50 11.30 -17.76
C THR A 309 13.12 12.16 -16.56
N LEU A 310 12.11 13.04 -16.69
CA LEU A 310 11.59 13.85 -15.59
C LEU A 310 11.02 12.97 -14.47
N ILE A 311 10.14 12.05 -14.84
CA ILE A 311 9.47 11.12 -13.91
C ILE A 311 10.48 10.20 -13.25
N ASP A 312 11.40 9.60 -14.03
CA ASP A 312 12.38 8.65 -13.52
C ASP A 312 13.38 9.32 -12.57
N ALA A 313 13.75 10.58 -12.81
CA ALA A 313 14.59 11.35 -11.89
C ALA A 313 13.87 11.78 -10.59
N ALA A 314 12.54 11.88 -10.60
CA ALA A 314 11.72 12.20 -9.43
C ALA A 314 11.42 10.98 -8.53
N LYS A 315 11.51 9.76 -9.08
CA LYS A 315 11.34 8.50 -8.33
C LYS A 315 12.49 8.27 -7.35
N ALA A 316 12.28 7.37 -6.38
CA ALA A 316 13.36 6.86 -5.54
C ALA A 316 14.46 6.22 -6.40
N VAL A 317 15.73 6.44 -6.04
CA VAL A 317 16.85 5.72 -6.66
C VAL A 317 16.82 4.30 -6.11
N ILE A 318 16.20 3.39 -6.85
CA ILE A 318 16.30 1.96 -6.56
C ILE A 318 17.72 1.56 -6.98
N SER A 319 18.61 1.35 -6.01
CA SER A 319 19.84 0.61 -6.28
C SER A 319 19.41 -0.79 -6.66
N VAL A 320 19.44 -1.10 -7.96
CA VAL A 320 19.31 -2.48 -8.42
C VAL A 320 20.44 -3.26 -7.74
N PRO A 321 20.16 -4.27 -6.90
CA PRO A 321 21.20 -5.14 -6.40
C PRO A 321 21.90 -5.70 -7.63
N VAL A 322 23.22 -5.48 -7.72
CA VAL A 322 24.03 -6.09 -8.77
C VAL A 322 23.71 -7.58 -8.72
N PRO A 323 23.17 -8.19 -9.80
CA PRO A 323 22.94 -9.63 -9.82
C PRO A 323 24.26 -10.29 -9.43
N PRO A 324 24.27 -11.31 -8.54
CA PRO A 324 25.50 -11.93 -8.09
C PRO A 324 26.34 -12.22 -9.33
N SER A 325 27.53 -11.62 -9.39
CA SER A 325 28.47 -11.87 -10.47
C SER A 325 28.56 -13.39 -10.60
N LYS A 326 28.35 -13.92 -11.80
CA LYS A 326 28.49 -15.36 -12.08
C LYS A 326 29.70 -15.87 -11.30
N PRO A 327 29.59 -16.93 -10.49
CA PRO A 327 30.73 -17.41 -9.72
C PRO A 327 31.91 -17.57 -10.68
N ALA A 328 33.05 -16.98 -10.33
CA ALA A 328 34.25 -17.09 -11.12
C ALA A 328 34.46 -18.59 -11.44
N MET A 329 34.59 -18.91 -12.74
CA MET A 329 34.77 -20.28 -13.18
C MET A 329 35.90 -20.92 -12.37
N HIS A 330 35.60 -21.98 -11.62
CA HIS A 330 36.62 -22.75 -10.92
C HIS A 330 37.67 -23.23 -11.95
N PRO A 331 38.97 -23.14 -11.66
CA PRO A 331 40.07 -23.42 -12.60
C PRO A 331 40.08 -24.87 -13.15
N VAL A 332 39.23 -25.75 -12.62
CA VAL A 332 39.00 -27.11 -13.13
C VAL A 332 38.28 -27.10 -14.49
N SER A 333 37.47 -26.07 -14.78
CA SER A 333 36.72 -25.94 -16.04
C SER A 333 37.55 -25.43 -17.24
N LEU A 334 38.86 -25.17 -17.03
CA LEU A 334 39.83 -24.80 -18.08
C LEU A 334 40.75 -25.96 -18.52
N ARG A 335 40.57 -27.18 -18.02
CA ARG A 335 41.34 -28.33 -18.50
C ARG A 335 40.73 -28.88 -19.80
N THR A 336 41.09 -28.28 -20.93
CA THR A 336 40.92 -28.92 -22.23
C THR A 336 41.97 -30.03 -22.36
N GLY A 337 41.53 -31.28 -22.21
CA GLY A 337 42.37 -32.45 -22.45
C GLY A 337 42.71 -32.56 -23.94
N ARG A 338 43.95 -32.22 -24.29
CA ARG A 338 44.76 -32.84 -25.36
C ARG A 338 46.20 -32.33 -25.21
N ALA A 339 47.11 -33.23 -24.85
CA ALA A 339 48.53 -32.96 -24.81
C ALA A 339 49.05 -32.68 -26.23
N HIS A 340 49.79 -31.59 -26.39
CA HIS A 340 50.48 -31.23 -27.63
C HIS A 340 51.75 -32.07 -27.75
N VAL A 341 51.89 -32.87 -28.82
CA VAL A 341 53.13 -33.59 -29.16
C VAL A 341 53.85 -32.76 -30.23
N PRO A 342 55.11 -32.34 -30.01
CA PRO A 342 55.87 -31.55 -30.99
C PRO A 342 56.22 -32.37 -32.26
N ASP A 343 56.33 -31.69 -33.40
CA ASP A 343 56.62 -32.31 -34.69
C ASP A 343 57.97 -33.03 -34.73
N GLY A 344 57.95 -34.29 -35.20
CA GLY A 344 59.14 -35.15 -35.35
C GLY A 344 59.14 -36.43 -34.50
N TYR A 345 58.16 -36.63 -33.61
CA TYR A 345 58.03 -37.86 -32.83
C TYR A 345 56.78 -38.66 -33.25
N MET A 346 56.99 -39.85 -33.81
CA MET A 346 55.91 -40.83 -34.01
C MET A 346 55.71 -41.66 -32.74
N LEU A 347 54.46 -41.75 -32.28
CA LEU A 347 54.08 -42.64 -31.17
C LEU A 347 54.14 -44.11 -31.64
N PRO A 348 54.61 -45.05 -30.80
CA PRO A 348 54.66 -46.46 -31.15
C PRO A 348 53.25 -47.05 -31.33
N GLU A 349 53.06 -47.89 -32.36
CA GLU A 349 51.73 -48.36 -32.82
C GLU A 349 50.93 -49.18 -31.80
N LYS A 350 51.53 -49.62 -30.68
CA LYS A 350 50.79 -50.34 -29.62
C LYS A 350 51.17 -49.80 -28.24
N PRO A 351 50.19 -49.43 -27.40
CA PRO A 351 50.45 -48.94 -26.05
C PRO A 351 51.09 -50.02 -25.18
N HIS A 352 52.23 -49.72 -24.54
CA HIS A 352 52.74 -50.54 -23.45
C HIS A 352 51.85 -50.35 -22.22
N VAL A 353 51.18 -51.42 -21.79
CA VAL A 353 50.44 -51.45 -20.52
C VAL A 353 51.42 -51.80 -19.41
N THR A 354 51.86 -50.81 -18.65
CA THR A 354 52.53 -51.03 -17.36
C THR A 354 51.47 -51.12 -16.26
N VAL A 355 51.28 -52.33 -15.73
CA VAL A 355 50.39 -52.61 -14.58
C VAL A 355 51.11 -52.19 -13.28
N PRO A 356 50.52 -51.32 -12.43
CA PRO A 356 51.06 -51.03 -11.11
C PRO A 356 50.75 -52.19 -10.13
N PRO A 357 51.64 -52.51 -9.17
CA PRO A 357 51.48 -53.63 -8.25
C PRO A 357 50.41 -53.35 -7.17
N GLY A 358 49.76 -54.43 -6.74
CA GLY A 358 48.48 -54.41 -6.05
C GLY A 358 48.52 -54.14 -4.55
N HIS A 359 47.37 -53.70 -4.06
CA HIS A 359 46.98 -53.86 -2.66
C HIS A 359 45.91 -54.96 -2.57
N THR A 360 46.30 -56.04 -1.92
CA THR A 360 45.53 -57.23 -1.59
C THR A 360 44.25 -56.89 -0.80
N ARG A 361 43.10 -57.24 -1.37
CA ARG A 361 41.84 -57.44 -0.64
C ARG A 361 41.90 -58.81 0.05
N VAL A 362 41.69 -58.84 1.36
CA VAL A 362 41.40 -60.07 2.11
C VAL A 362 39.88 -60.33 2.02
N PRO A 363 39.41 -61.51 1.61
CA PRO A 363 38.00 -61.90 1.69
C PRO A 363 37.66 -62.47 3.08
N GLY A 364 36.42 -62.24 3.52
CA GLY A 364 35.92 -62.69 4.82
C GLY A 364 35.56 -64.17 4.84
N ASP A 365 35.27 -64.66 6.04
CA ASP A 365 34.42 -65.83 6.27
C ASP A 365 33.87 -65.78 7.71
N GLY A 366 32.58 -66.05 7.85
CA GLY A 366 31.95 -66.34 9.13
C GLY A 366 31.76 -67.85 9.30
N ALA A 367 31.93 -68.36 10.52
CA ALA A 367 31.34 -69.64 10.94
C ALA A 367 31.40 -69.83 12.48
N SER A 368 30.21 -69.99 13.08
CA SER A 368 29.81 -70.99 14.10
C SER A 368 30.75 -71.47 15.22
N GLY A 369 30.20 -71.49 16.46
CA GLY A 369 30.39 -72.61 17.43
C GLY A 369 30.83 -72.25 18.86
N ARG A 370 29.94 -72.44 19.85
CA ARG A 370 30.25 -72.68 21.30
C ARG A 370 30.78 -74.14 21.47
N PRO A 371 31.19 -74.70 22.65
CA PRO A 371 31.24 -74.20 24.06
C PRO A 371 32.54 -74.59 24.85
N ALA A 372 32.64 -74.12 26.11
CA ALA A 372 33.06 -74.87 27.31
C ALA A 372 32.68 -74.06 28.56
#